data_AF-A0A3P3G220-F1
#
_entry.id   AF-A0A3P3G220-F1
#
_cell.length_a   1.000
_cell.length_b   1.000
_cell.length_c   1.000
_cell.angle_alpha   90.00
_cell.angle_beta   90.00
_cell.angle_gamma   90.00
#
_symmetry.space_group_name_H-M   'P 1'
#
loop_
_entity.id
_entity.type
_entity.pdbx_description
1 polymer ?
#
loop_
_entity_poly.entity_id
_entity_poly.type
_entity_poly.pdbx_seq_one_letter_code
_entity_poly.pdbx_strand_id
1 'polypeptide(L)'
;MTIQGTGWKHDLLLALCATLLVLAINAISGFPTIADLGADNDSMLRLVEVRDLLAGQSWFDLHQYRMGLTGGFVMHWSRLVDTPISLIILAFQALGASMAAAERAAQIIWPLFLYGLTIFVILRASRRFAGADVAMPSLILSTAALFFLGTFSPGTLDHHNVQILLTAASLWLLMEAPSWRPAAFLSGLCAGLTLAIGMETAPYVAALGACAAVLFILDERERLTARGFGTGFAVVALVVLVATVPPSAWGVAQCDAFSAFQFVIAALSGFGLAAIAGLSGQSTVKTRLVSMSALFLAVAAVAIVFFPQCLASPYAGLDERLRTYWLNDVVEAQPFLSVAVNEPKLMAARYVTPFIALLLIGFQLHRRRPRREEAIAAALLIIAFVISLWQVRGSTFSVAFAVLPLSTWIAGIRLQASAAQSWRGSTRIAAAWLASLNVTWAGVAVAAQSVAQKAPAGINSDADHALTCSKAGDFGDLAALPATTVLASSNLGSAIVMFTGHRALASPYHRNVGGNLAMLDAFMGTPDAARAVVEREHVGLVAICRGNSEELSLAAEAPAGLAARLLHGDVPDWLELDGQTAGKPVKVYKVR
;
A
#
# COMPACT_ATOMS: atom_id res chain seq x y z
N MET A 1 2.32 12.09 40.74
CA MET A 1 1.71 10.76 40.90
C MET A 1 2.11 9.95 39.67
N THR A 2 3.12 9.09 39.80
CA THR A 2 3.62 8.23 38.71
C THR A 2 2.55 7.21 38.36
N ILE A 3 1.85 7.41 37.25
CA ILE A 3 0.96 6.40 36.67
C ILE A 3 1.85 5.18 36.40
N GLN A 4 1.62 4.09 37.12
CA GLN A 4 2.22 2.79 36.82
C GLN A 4 1.92 2.49 35.36
N GLY A 5 2.96 2.57 34.51
CA GLY A 5 2.83 2.30 33.09
C GLY A 5 2.26 0.91 32.92
N THR A 6 1.06 0.82 32.35
CA THR A 6 0.52 -0.48 31.94
C THR A 6 1.53 -1.10 30.98
N GLY A 7 2.03 -2.29 31.33
CA GLY A 7 3.10 -2.95 30.59
C GLY A 7 2.67 -3.33 29.17
N TRP A 8 3.62 -3.70 28.32
CA TRP A 8 3.38 -4.11 26.92
C TRP A 8 2.26 -5.17 26.77
N LYS A 9 2.06 -6.02 27.78
CA LYS A 9 0.96 -7.01 27.83
C LYS A 9 -0.42 -6.37 27.77
N HIS A 10 -0.60 -5.23 28.42
CA HIS A 10 -1.85 -4.49 28.41
C HIS A 10 -2.08 -3.83 27.05
N ASP A 11 -1.05 -3.21 26.48
CA ASP A 11 -1.13 -2.62 25.14
C ASP A 11 -1.48 -3.71 24.09
N LEU A 12 -0.89 -4.90 24.22
CA LEU A 12 -1.18 -6.04 23.37
C LEU A 12 -2.63 -6.53 23.55
N LEU A 13 -3.11 -6.61 24.79
CA LEU A 13 -4.51 -6.98 25.08
C LEU A 13 -5.49 -5.98 24.48
N LEU A 14 -5.22 -4.68 24.58
CA LEU A 14 -6.06 -3.64 23.98
C LEU A 14 -6.10 -3.76 22.46
N ALA A 15 -4.95 -3.96 21.82
CA ALA A 15 -4.87 -4.18 20.38
C ALA A 15 -5.61 -5.45 19.94
N LEU A 16 -5.51 -6.53 20.72
CA LEU A 16 -6.27 -7.76 20.50
C LEU A 16 -7.77 -7.52 20.60
N CYS A 17 -8.25 -6.81 21.63
CA CYS A 17 -9.67 -6.46 21.76
C CYS A 17 -10.17 -5.64 20.57
N ALA A 18 -9.41 -4.64 20.10
CA ALA A 18 -9.76 -3.87 18.92
C ALA A 18 -9.81 -4.74 17.65
N THR A 19 -8.86 -5.66 17.51
CA THR A 19 -8.82 -6.62 16.38
C THR A 19 -10.02 -7.56 16.40
N LEU A 20 -10.38 -8.10 17.57
CA LEU A 20 -11.54 -8.97 17.74
C LEU A 20 -12.85 -8.23 17.48
N LEU A 21 -12.94 -6.95 17.85
CA LEU A 21 -14.08 -6.11 17.51
C LEU A 21 -14.22 -5.96 15.99
N VAL A 22 -13.14 -5.64 15.28
CA VAL A 22 -13.16 -5.52 13.81
C VAL A 22 -13.43 -6.85 13.12
N LEU A 23 -12.90 -7.96 13.65
CA LEU A 23 -13.26 -9.30 13.20
C LEU A 23 -14.76 -9.55 13.36
N ALA A 24 -15.34 -9.23 14.52
CA ALA A 24 -16.76 -9.41 14.78
C ALA A 24 -17.62 -8.56 13.82
N ILE A 25 -17.24 -7.30 13.58
CA ILE A 25 -17.91 -6.44 12.59
C ILE A 25 -17.89 -7.10 11.21
N ASN A 26 -16.71 -7.53 10.73
CA ASN A 26 -16.59 -8.18 9.43
C ASN A 26 -17.38 -9.49 9.36
N ALA A 27 -17.36 -10.31 10.42
CA ALA A 27 -18.10 -11.56 10.48
C ALA A 27 -19.62 -11.34 10.46
N ILE A 28 -20.13 -10.38 11.23
CA ILE A 28 -21.56 -10.01 11.23
C ILE A 28 -21.99 -9.46 9.86
N SER A 29 -21.11 -8.71 9.20
CA SER A 29 -21.33 -8.21 7.83
C SER A 29 -21.11 -9.26 6.74
N GLY A 30 -20.76 -10.51 7.09
CA GLY A 30 -20.58 -11.60 6.12
C GLY A 30 -19.27 -11.54 5.31
N PHE A 31 -18.23 -10.88 5.83
CA PHE A 31 -16.95 -10.65 5.16
C PHE A 31 -17.12 -10.07 3.74
N PRO A 32 -17.67 -8.84 3.61
CA PRO A 32 -18.10 -8.30 2.32
C PRO A 32 -16.98 -8.25 1.27
N THR A 33 -15.76 -7.90 1.69
CA THR A 33 -14.56 -7.86 0.83
C THR A 33 -14.07 -9.23 0.37
N ILE A 34 -14.39 -10.31 1.08
CA ILE A 34 -14.06 -11.68 0.67
C ILE A 34 -15.11 -12.24 -0.29
N ALA A 35 -16.38 -11.86 -0.08
CA ALA A 35 -17.51 -12.20 -0.94
C ALA A 35 -17.43 -11.46 -2.29
N ASP A 36 -16.95 -10.22 -2.25
CA ASP A 36 -16.70 -9.38 -3.40
C ASP A 36 -15.35 -8.67 -3.20
N LEU A 37 -14.31 -9.17 -3.85
CA LEU A 37 -12.96 -8.57 -3.79
C LEU A 37 -12.93 -7.20 -4.46
N GLY A 38 -14.01 -6.78 -5.13
CA GLY A 38 -14.07 -5.51 -5.85
C GLY A 38 -12.98 -5.43 -6.92
N ALA A 39 -12.53 -4.21 -7.19
CA ALA A 39 -11.42 -3.96 -8.11
C ALA A 39 -10.02 -4.19 -7.50
N ASP A 40 -9.90 -4.94 -6.39
CA ASP A 40 -8.61 -5.24 -5.75
C ASP A 40 -7.81 -6.28 -6.54
N ASN A 41 -7.26 -5.84 -7.67
CA ASN A 41 -6.43 -6.64 -8.55
C ASN A 41 -5.18 -7.18 -7.83
N ASP A 42 -4.64 -6.42 -6.88
CA ASP A 42 -3.39 -6.74 -6.21
C ASP A 42 -3.56 -7.91 -5.26
N SER A 43 -4.60 -7.92 -4.43
CA SER A 43 -4.88 -9.05 -3.55
C SER A 43 -5.27 -10.32 -4.32
N MET A 44 -5.98 -10.17 -5.44
CA MET A 44 -6.31 -11.30 -6.31
C MET A 44 -5.06 -11.94 -6.91
N LEU A 45 -4.19 -11.13 -7.53
CA LEU A 45 -2.96 -11.64 -8.11
C LEU A 45 -1.98 -12.15 -7.04
N ARG A 46 -1.95 -11.55 -5.85
CA ARG A 46 -1.13 -12.05 -4.74
C ARG A 46 -1.51 -13.48 -4.38
N LEU A 47 -2.80 -13.77 -4.32
CA LEU A 47 -3.27 -15.13 -4.05
C LEU A 47 -2.91 -16.08 -5.18
N VAL A 48 -2.90 -15.63 -6.44
CA VAL A 48 -2.39 -16.41 -7.57
C VAL A 48 -0.89 -16.72 -7.39
N GLU A 49 -0.05 -15.73 -7.07
CA GLU A 49 1.39 -15.98 -6.85
C GLU A 49 1.65 -16.98 -5.72
N VAL A 50 0.82 -16.91 -4.66
CA VAL A 50 0.84 -17.84 -3.53
C VAL A 50 0.42 -19.24 -3.97
N ARG A 51 -0.63 -19.37 -4.79
CA ARG A 51 -1.06 -20.66 -5.37
C ARG A 51 0.02 -21.25 -6.25
N ASP A 52 0.66 -20.44 -7.09
CA ASP A 52 1.71 -20.89 -7.99
C ASP A 52 2.94 -21.39 -7.21
N LEU A 53 3.34 -20.67 -6.15
CA LEU A 53 4.39 -21.10 -5.22
C LEU A 53 4.03 -22.45 -4.57
N LEU A 54 2.81 -22.60 -4.06
CA LEU A 54 2.32 -23.84 -3.46
C LEU A 54 2.19 -24.99 -4.47
N ALA A 55 1.97 -24.67 -5.75
CA ALA A 55 1.89 -25.62 -6.86
C ALA A 55 3.28 -26.03 -7.41
N GLY A 56 4.38 -25.52 -6.83
CA GLY A 56 5.75 -25.92 -7.16
C GLY A 56 6.53 -24.93 -8.02
N GLN A 57 6.00 -23.72 -8.28
CA GLN A 57 6.81 -22.65 -8.87
C GLN A 57 8.00 -22.35 -7.96
N SER A 58 9.17 -22.15 -8.58
CA SER A 58 10.41 -21.95 -7.83
C SER A 58 10.32 -20.73 -6.90
N TRP A 59 11.00 -20.82 -5.76
CA TRP A 59 11.05 -19.73 -4.78
C TRP A 59 11.49 -18.40 -5.39
N PHE A 60 12.50 -18.41 -6.26
CA PHE A 60 13.01 -17.21 -6.94
C PHE A 60 12.28 -16.87 -8.25
N ASP A 61 11.31 -17.68 -8.65
CA ASP A 61 10.51 -17.44 -9.86
C ASP A 61 9.25 -16.66 -9.50
N LEU A 62 9.24 -15.37 -9.82
CA LEU A 62 8.12 -14.43 -9.67
C LEU A 62 7.38 -14.20 -11.00
N HIS A 63 7.56 -15.09 -11.97
CA HIS A 63 7.01 -14.92 -13.30
C HIS A 63 5.53 -15.26 -13.36
N GLN A 64 4.73 -14.36 -13.92
CA GLN A 64 3.30 -14.50 -14.13
C GLN A 64 3.03 -15.09 -15.51
N TYR A 65 3.16 -16.41 -15.62
CA TYR A 65 3.07 -17.10 -16.91
C TYR A 65 1.70 -16.93 -17.58
N ARG A 66 0.62 -16.83 -16.81
CA ARG A 66 -0.77 -16.76 -17.31
C ARG A 66 -1.25 -15.33 -17.60
N MET A 67 -0.36 -14.34 -17.61
CA MET A 67 -0.73 -12.94 -17.77
C MET A 67 0.21 -12.21 -18.72
N GLY A 68 -0.32 -11.36 -19.60
CA GLY A 68 0.46 -10.64 -20.61
C GLY A 68 0.61 -11.39 -21.93
N LEU A 69 1.53 -10.91 -22.76
CA LEU A 69 1.92 -11.55 -24.02
C LEU A 69 2.40 -13.00 -23.81
N THR A 70 2.57 -13.74 -24.90
CA THR A 70 3.19 -15.08 -24.87
C THR A 70 4.51 -15.03 -24.10
N GLY A 71 4.64 -15.90 -23.10
CA GLY A 71 5.79 -15.92 -22.19
C GLY A 71 5.51 -15.25 -20.85
N GLY A 72 4.65 -14.23 -20.76
CA GLY A 72 4.32 -13.51 -19.52
C GLY A 72 5.38 -12.50 -19.08
N PHE A 73 5.34 -12.07 -17.81
CA PHE A 73 6.30 -11.11 -17.25
C PHE A 73 6.67 -11.43 -15.79
N VAL A 74 7.81 -10.93 -15.33
CA VAL A 74 8.27 -11.08 -13.94
C VAL A 74 7.59 -10.03 -13.06
N MET A 75 6.93 -10.43 -11.97
CA MET A 75 6.37 -9.50 -11.00
C MET A 75 7.45 -8.81 -10.15
N HIS A 76 7.18 -7.60 -9.66
CA HIS A 76 8.11 -6.83 -8.83
C HIS A 76 7.97 -7.12 -7.32
N TRP A 77 7.04 -7.99 -6.94
CA TRP A 77 6.69 -8.24 -5.55
C TRP A 77 7.65 -9.17 -4.83
N SER A 78 7.71 -9.04 -3.51
CA SER A 78 8.61 -9.83 -2.67
C SER A 78 7.94 -11.08 -2.10
N ARG A 79 8.68 -12.22 -2.13
CA ARG A 79 8.32 -13.46 -1.43
C ARG A 79 8.13 -13.30 0.08
N LEU A 80 8.64 -12.20 0.66
CA LEU A 80 8.47 -11.89 2.09
C LEU A 80 6.99 -11.77 2.49
N VAL A 81 6.10 -11.36 1.58
CA VAL A 81 4.67 -11.26 1.83
C VAL A 81 3.94 -12.57 1.48
N ASP A 82 4.36 -13.25 0.41
CA ASP A 82 3.74 -14.53 0.00
C ASP A 82 3.92 -15.61 1.07
N THR A 83 5.13 -15.69 1.63
CA THR A 83 5.52 -16.75 2.57
C THR A 83 4.59 -16.90 3.77
N PRO A 84 4.30 -15.84 4.56
CA PRO A 84 3.38 -15.97 5.69
C PRO A 84 1.96 -16.35 5.26
N ILE A 85 1.50 -15.92 4.08
CA ILE A 85 0.19 -16.30 3.53
C ILE A 85 0.19 -17.81 3.20
N SER A 86 1.22 -18.28 2.48
CA SER A 86 1.43 -19.70 2.17
C SER A 86 1.49 -20.58 3.42
N LEU A 87 2.18 -20.11 4.48
CA LEU A 87 2.30 -20.84 5.74
C LEU A 87 0.94 -20.99 6.46
N ILE A 88 0.08 -19.97 6.41
CA ILE A 88 -1.28 -20.09 6.96
C ILE A 88 -2.07 -21.12 6.17
N ILE A 89 -2.00 -21.09 4.83
CA ILE A 89 -2.70 -22.07 3.97
C ILE A 89 -2.24 -23.49 4.30
N LEU A 90 -0.92 -23.73 4.32
CA LEU A 90 -0.34 -25.04 4.62
C LEU A 90 -0.71 -25.53 6.03
N ALA A 91 -0.72 -24.65 7.02
CA ALA A 91 -1.12 -25.01 8.38
C ALA A 91 -2.58 -25.49 8.44
N PHE A 92 -3.50 -24.80 7.73
CA PHE A 92 -4.90 -25.20 7.69
C PHE A 92 -5.12 -26.49 6.88
N GLN A 93 -4.39 -26.68 5.78
CA GLN A 93 -4.41 -27.95 5.04
C GLN A 93 -3.91 -29.12 5.89
N ALA A 94 -2.85 -28.91 6.68
CA ALA A 94 -2.33 -29.92 7.61
C ALA A 94 -3.36 -30.28 8.71
N LEU A 95 -4.29 -29.37 9.03
CA LEU A 95 -5.42 -29.60 9.93
C LEU A 95 -6.65 -30.21 9.22
N GLY A 96 -6.54 -30.57 7.93
CA GLY A 96 -7.61 -31.20 7.16
C GLY A 96 -8.57 -30.24 6.44
N ALA A 97 -8.28 -28.93 6.40
CA ALA A 97 -9.08 -27.99 5.63
C ALA A 97 -8.89 -28.19 4.12
N SER A 98 -9.95 -27.98 3.34
CA SER A 98 -9.83 -27.87 1.87
C SER A 98 -8.99 -26.65 1.49
N MET A 99 -8.41 -26.64 0.28
CA MET A 99 -7.64 -25.49 -0.22
C MET A 99 -8.46 -24.20 -0.14
N ALA A 100 -9.72 -24.23 -0.59
CA ALA A 100 -10.60 -23.07 -0.54
C ALA A 100 -10.80 -22.56 0.90
N ALA A 101 -11.03 -23.46 1.87
CA ALA A 101 -11.17 -23.06 3.27
C ALA A 101 -9.86 -22.49 3.86
N ALA A 102 -8.72 -23.06 3.49
CA ALA A 102 -7.40 -22.61 3.91
C ALA A 102 -7.04 -21.22 3.34
N GLU A 103 -7.36 -20.95 2.07
CA GLU A 103 -7.22 -19.63 1.46
C GLU A 103 -8.11 -18.58 2.14
N ARG A 104 -9.38 -18.93 2.42
CA ARG A 104 -10.28 -18.04 3.19
C ARG A 104 -9.74 -17.77 4.59
N ALA A 105 -9.16 -18.77 5.25
CA ALA A 105 -8.49 -18.57 6.54
C ALA A 105 -7.31 -17.59 6.41
N ALA A 106 -6.47 -17.73 5.39
CA ALA A 106 -5.38 -16.79 5.13
C ALA A 106 -5.86 -15.36 4.84
N GLN A 107 -6.90 -15.21 4.02
CA GLN A 107 -7.55 -13.93 3.72
C GLN A 107 -8.12 -13.23 4.97
N ILE A 108 -8.47 -13.97 6.03
CA ILE A 108 -8.97 -13.40 7.28
C ILE A 108 -7.82 -13.17 8.28
N ILE A 109 -7.01 -14.19 8.52
CA ILE A 109 -6.02 -14.19 9.59
C ILE A 109 -4.88 -13.23 9.29
N TRP A 110 -4.36 -13.22 8.06
CA TRP A 110 -3.19 -12.41 7.72
C TRP A 110 -3.44 -10.90 7.89
N PRO A 111 -4.49 -10.30 7.27
CA PRO A 111 -4.71 -8.86 7.39
C PRO A 111 -5.06 -8.44 8.81
N LEU A 112 -5.87 -9.23 9.54
CA LEU A 112 -6.25 -8.93 10.92
C LEU A 112 -5.09 -9.09 11.92
N PHE A 113 -4.19 -10.05 11.68
CA PHE A 113 -2.98 -10.17 12.48
C PHE A 113 -2.10 -8.93 12.34
N LEU A 114 -1.87 -8.46 11.10
CA LEU A 114 -1.14 -7.23 10.82
C LEU A 114 -1.85 -6.00 11.39
N TYR A 115 -3.18 -5.96 11.34
CA TYR A 115 -4.00 -4.89 11.93
C TYR A 115 -3.74 -4.75 13.43
N GLY A 116 -3.85 -5.86 14.17
CA GLY A 116 -3.61 -5.87 15.62
C GLY A 116 -2.18 -5.51 15.98
N LEU A 117 -1.19 -6.03 15.24
CA LEU A 117 0.21 -5.65 15.44
C LEU A 117 0.45 -4.16 15.15
N THR A 118 -0.19 -3.61 14.13
CA THR A 118 -0.05 -2.19 13.77
C THR A 118 -0.66 -1.29 14.84
N ILE A 119 -1.84 -1.64 15.35
CA ILE A 119 -2.46 -0.93 16.49
C ILE A 119 -1.56 -0.99 17.72
N PHE A 120 -1.03 -2.17 18.04
CA PHE A 120 -0.09 -2.34 19.15
C PHE A 120 1.12 -1.41 18.98
N VAL A 121 1.76 -1.44 17.83
CA VAL A 121 2.94 -0.62 17.53
C VAL A 121 2.61 0.88 17.58
N ILE A 122 1.50 1.33 17.00
CA ILE A 122 1.07 2.74 17.05
C ILE A 122 0.79 3.15 18.49
N LEU A 123 0.16 2.29 19.30
CA LEU A 123 -0.07 2.55 20.72
C LEU A 123 1.26 2.72 21.48
N ARG A 124 2.24 1.86 21.22
CA ARG A 124 3.60 1.98 21.79
C ARG A 124 4.29 3.27 21.34
N ALA A 125 4.18 3.61 20.05
CA ALA A 125 4.71 4.86 19.49
C ALA A 125 4.06 6.08 20.14
N SER A 126 2.73 6.11 20.25
CA SER A 126 1.97 7.19 20.87
C SER A 126 2.35 7.39 22.33
N ARG A 127 2.55 6.32 23.10
CA ARG A 127 3.01 6.42 24.50
C ARG A 127 4.42 7.01 24.62
N ARG A 128 5.32 6.69 23.69
CA ARG A 128 6.67 7.28 23.63
C ARG A 128 6.66 8.72 23.14
N PHE A 129 5.80 9.02 22.18
CA PHE A 129 5.57 10.35 21.68
C PHE A 129 4.95 11.25 22.74
N ALA A 130 3.97 10.78 23.51
CA ALA A 130 3.26 11.56 24.51
C ALA A 130 3.98 11.62 25.87
N GLY A 131 3.71 12.67 26.65
CA GLY A 131 4.10 12.76 28.06
C GLY A 131 2.94 12.45 29.03
N ALA A 132 1.82 11.94 28.52
CA ALA A 132 0.55 11.77 29.23
C ALA A 132 -0.11 10.42 28.87
N ASP A 133 -1.19 10.06 29.57
CA ASP A 133 -1.95 8.85 29.24
C ASP A 133 -2.75 9.02 27.94
N VAL A 134 -2.21 8.45 26.86
CA VAL A 134 -2.77 8.46 25.51
C VAL A 134 -3.36 7.12 25.10
N ALA A 135 -3.45 6.14 26.01
CA ALA A 135 -3.78 4.77 25.66
C ALA A 135 -5.11 4.65 24.92
N MET A 136 -6.17 5.14 25.54
CA MET A 136 -7.52 5.09 24.98
C MET A 136 -7.67 5.96 23.73
N PRO A 137 -7.20 7.24 23.69
CA PRO A 137 -7.22 8.02 22.46
C PRO A 137 -6.49 7.36 21.29
N SER A 138 -5.28 6.85 21.52
CA SER A 138 -4.49 6.19 20.49
C SER A 138 -5.15 4.89 20.01
N LEU A 139 -5.74 4.10 20.91
CA LEU A 139 -6.44 2.87 20.56
C LEU A 139 -7.61 3.14 19.62
N ILE A 140 -8.50 4.07 20.00
CA ILE A 140 -9.69 4.38 19.20
C ILE A 140 -9.30 5.00 17.85
N LEU A 141 -8.38 5.97 17.85
CA LEU A 141 -7.95 6.63 16.61
C LEU A 141 -7.23 5.66 15.66
N SER A 142 -6.32 4.82 16.16
CA SER A 142 -5.65 3.83 15.31
C SER A 142 -6.63 2.77 14.79
N THR A 143 -7.55 2.29 15.62
CA THR A 143 -8.59 1.34 15.21
C THR A 143 -9.45 1.95 14.09
N ALA A 144 -10.02 3.13 14.32
CA ALA A 144 -10.87 3.79 13.33
C ALA A 144 -10.09 4.14 12.05
N ALA A 145 -8.93 4.78 12.18
CA ALA A 145 -8.13 5.21 11.04
C ALA A 145 -7.77 4.02 10.13
N LEU A 146 -7.21 2.95 10.69
CA LEU A 146 -6.81 1.78 9.91
C LEU A 146 -8.01 1.00 9.35
N PHE A 147 -9.15 0.97 10.06
CA PHE A 147 -10.38 0.33 9.57
C PHE A 147 -10.92 1.06 8.33
N PHE A 148 -11.03 2.39 8.39
CA PHE A 148 -11.55 3.19 7.27
C PHE A 148 -10.55 3.37 6.12
N LEU A 149 -9.26 3.07 6.32
CA LEU A 149 -8.30 2.98 5.22
C LEU A 149 -8.52 1.75 4.33
N GLY A 150 -9.14 0.69 4.86
CA GLY A 150 -9.45 -0.55 4.13
C GLY A 150 -8.26 -1.49 3.90
N THR A 151 -7.02 -1.03 4.09
CA THR A 151 -5.77 -1.77 3.81
C THR A 151 -5.57 -3.05 4.65
N PHE A 152 -6.36 -3.22 5.71
CA PHE A 152 -6.30 -4.36 6.61
C PHE A 152 -7.60 -5.17 6.62
N SER A 153 -8.53 -4.87 5.71
CA SER A 153 -9.79 -5.60 5.59
C SER A 153 -9.52 -7.07 5.24
N PRO A 154 -10.29 -8.03 5.77
CA PRO A 154 -10.21 -9.41 5.32
C PRO A 154 -10.30 -9.50 3.79
N GLY A 155 -9.46 -10.32 3.15
CA GLY A 155 -9.35 -10.39 1.69
C GLY A 155 -8.25 -9.48 1.10
N THR A 156 -7.85 -8.41 1.79
CA THR A 156 -6.74 -7.54 1.33
C THR A 156 -5.40 -8.18 1.66
N LEU A 157 -4.83 -8.88 0.68
CA LEU A 157 -3.56 -9.61 0.80
C LEU A 157 -2.36 -8.80 0.31
N ASP A 158 -2.59 -7.57 -0.11
CA ASP A 158 -1.57 -6.72 -0.67
C ASP A 158 -0.52 -6.22 0.37
N HIS A 159 0.62 -5.71 -0.11
CA HIS A 159 1.83 -5.40 0.64
C HIS A 159 1.76 -4.13 1.50
N HIS A 160 0.82 -3.22 1.24
CA HIS A 160 0.69 -1.96 1.98
C HIS A 160 0.49 -2.16 3.50
N ASN A 161 -0.22 -3.22 3.92
CA ASN A 161 -0.44 -3.49 5.35
C ASN A 161 0.86 -3.81 6.10
N VAL A 162 1.75 -4.60 5.50
CA VAL A 162 3.06 -4.95 6.07
C VAL A 162 3.95 -3.71 6.14
N GLN A 163 3.91 -2.87 5.11
CA GLN A 163 4.71 -1.66 5.05
C GLN A 163 4.32 -0.63 6.11
N ILE A 164 3.02 -0.42 6.35
CA ILE A 164 2.55 0.46 7.43
C ILE A 164 3.03 -0.08 8.77
N LEU A 165 2.89 -1.39 9.01
CA LEU A 165 3.36 -2.03 10.23
C LEU A 165 4.87 -1.81 10.43
N LEU A 166 5.68 -2.15 9.44
CA LEU A 166 7.14 -2.07 9.53
C LEU A 166 7.63 -0.63 9.65
N THR A 167 7.01 0.31 8.94
CA THR A 167 7.37 1.73 9.03
C THR A 167 6.99 2.30 10.41
N ALA A 168 5.80 1.98 10.92
CA ALA A 168 5.38 2.35 12.27
C ALA A 168 6.26 1.71 13.35
N ALA A 169 6.68 0.45 13.15
CA ALA A 169 7.56 -0.27 14.06
C ALA A 169 8.94 0.37 14.07
N SER A 170 9.48 0.70 12.89
CA SER A 170 10.74 1.42 12.77
C SER A 170 10.71 2.77 13.48
N LEU A 171 9.62 3.54 13.31
CA LEU A 171 9.40 4.81 14.02
C LEU A 171 9.43 4.60 15.54
N TRP A 172 8.61 3.69 16.06
CA TRP A 172 8.55 3.40 17.50
C TRP A 172 9.90 2.94 18.05
N LEU A 173 10.55 2.00 17.38
CA LEU A 173 11.82 1.42 17.82
C LEU A 173 12.95 2.47 17.80
N LEU A 174 12.94 3.41 16.85
CA LEU A 174 13.88 4.52 16.83
C LEU A 174 13.64 5.50 18.00
N MET A 175 12.39 5.74 18.39
CA MET A 175 12.05 6.48 19.61
C MET A 175 12.50 5.74 20.87
N GLU A 176 12.35 4.41 20.89
CA GLU A 176 12.68 3.54 22.02
C GLU A 176 14.19 3.32 22.22
N ALA A 177 15.00 3.49 21.16
CA ALA A 177 16.43 3.16 21.09
C ALA A 177 17.29 3.61 22.28
N PRO A 178 17.14 4.82 22.85
CA PRO A 178 17.93 5.22 24.01
C PRO A 178 17.63 4.37 25.27
N SER A 179 16.44 3.78 25.34
CA SER A 179 15.95 3.03 26.51
C SER A 179 16.03 1.51 26.36
N TRP A 180 16.07 0.98 25.14
CA TRP A 180 16.15 -0.45 24.86
C TRP A 180 17.21 -0.74 23.79
N ARG A 181 18.33 -1.35 24.21
CA ARG A 181 19.54 -1.54 23.37
C ARG A 181 19.27 -2.15 21.97
N PRO A 182 18.44 -3.20 21.82
CA PRO A 182 18.15 -3.78 20.50
C PRO A 182 17.30 -2.89 19.60
N ALA A 183 16.59 -1.89 20.13
CA ALA A 183 15.56 -1.18 19.37
C ALA A 183 16.14 -0.43 18.16
N ALA A 184 17.34 0.16 18.29
CA ALA A 184 18.00 0.79 17.14
C ALA A 184 18.26 -0.21 16.00
N PHE A 185 18.79 -1.39 16.31
CA PHE A 185 19.02 -2.45 15.33
C PHE A 185 17.71 -2.94 14.72
N LEU A 186 16.68 -3.18 15.54
CA LEU A 186 15.37 -3.61 15.05
C LEU A 186 14.68 -2.53 14.20
N SER A 187 14.89 -1.25 14.50
CA SER A 187 14.40 -0.14 13.67
C SER A 187 15.02 -0.16 12.28
N GLY A 188 16.34 -0.33 12.19
CA GLY A 188 17.04 -0.51 10.91
C GLY A 188 16.58 -1.75 10.16
N LEU A 189 16.35 -2.86 10.88
CA LEU A 189 15.81 -4.10 10.31
C LEU A 189 14.41 -3.87 9.70
N CYS A 190 13.50 -3.22 10.43
CA CYS A 190 12.17 -2.88 9.92
C CYS A 190 12.24 -1.96 8.69
N ALA A 191 13.16 -0.98 8.70
CA ALA A 191 13.37 -0.07 7.56
C ALA A 191 13.87 -0.81 6.32
N GLY A 192 14.76 -1.80 6.47
CA GLY A 192 15.24 -2.59 5.34
C GLY A 192 14.23 -3.60 4.83
N LEU A 193 13.43 -4.23 5.72
CA LEU A 193 12.35 -5.12 5.31
C LEU A 193 11.25 -4.38 4.53
N THR A 194 10.85 -3.19 4.97
CA THR A 194 9.80 -2.45 4.25
C THR A 194 10.27 -2.01 2.86
N LEU A 195 11.54 -1.59 2.73
CA LEU A 195 12.18 -1.29 1.45
C LEU A 195 12.21 -2.52 0.53
N ALA A 196 12.50 -3.68 1.09
CA ALA A 196 12.54 -4.95 0.38
C ALA A 196 11.17 -5.42 -0.13
N ILE A 197 10.10 -5.03 0.57
CA ILE A 197 8.74 -5.38 0.22
C ILE A 197 8.21 -4.50 -0.91
N GLY A 198 8.51 -3.19 -0.90
CA GLY A 198 8.10 -2.26 -1.96
C GLY A 198 8.79 -0.90 -1.88
N MET A 199 9.10 -0.36 -3.05
CA MET A 199 9.93 0.83 -3.24
C MET A 199 9.24 2.16 -2.89
N GLU A 200 7.92 2.18 -2.84
CA GLU A 200 7.11 3.32 -2.41
C GLU A 200 7.37 3.73 -0.95
N THR A 201 8.02 2.87 -0.16
CA THR A 201 8.46 3.19 1.21
C THR A 201 9.85 3.80 1.28
N ALA A 202 10.58 3.88 0.18
CA ALA A 202 11.93 4.44 0.14
C ALA A 202 12.02 5.86 0.76
N PRO A 203 11.06 6.79 0.55
CA PRO A 203 11.09 8.10 1.22
C PRO A 203 11.03 8.01 2.75
N TYR A 204 10.27 7.06 3.29
CA TYR A 204 10.13 6.86 4.74
C TYR A 204 11.38 6.22 5.34
N VAL A 205 11.95 5.24 4.65
CA VAL A 205 13.21 4.60 5.02
C VAL A 205 14.35 5.62 5.02
N ALA A 206 14.42 6.47 3.98
CA ALA A 206 15.37 7.57 3.92
C ALA A 206 15.17 8.57 5.05
N ALA A 207 13.93 8.95 5.38
CA ALA A 207 13.63 9.84 6.50
C ALA A 207 14.06 9.25 7.86
N LEU A 208 13.80 7.96 8.10
CA LEU A 208 14.21 7.27 9.32
C LEU A 208 15.75 7.19 9.44
N GLY A 209 16.44 6.86 8.36
CA GLY A 209 17.90 6.87 8.31
C GLY A 209 18.51 8.25 8.50
N ALA A 210 17.92 9.27 7.88
CA ALA A 210 18.30 10.67 8.06
C ALA A 210 18.09 11.12 9.52
N CYS A 211 16.98 10.74 10.15
CA CYS A 211 16.76 10.98 11.58
C CYS A 211 17.88 10.35 12.43
N ALA A 212 18.22 9.08 12.21
CA ALA A 212 19.29 8.42 12.95
C ALA A 212 20.66 9.10 12.75
N ALA A 213 20.98 9.53 11.52
CA ALA A 213 22.23 10.24 11.21
C ALA A 213 22.27 11.65 11.83
N VAL A 214 21.20 12.44 11.66
CA VAL A 214 21.11 13.81 12.19
C VAL A 214 21.14 13.81 13.72
N LEU A 215 20.44 12.89 14.37
CA LEU A 215 20.50 12.72 15.83
C LEU A 215 21.95 12.49 16.29
N PHE A 216 22.71 11.64 15.61
CA PHE A 216 24.12 11.41 15.89
C PHE A 216 25.01 12.63 15.59
N ILE A 217 24.78 13.35 14.49
CA ILE A 217 25.52 14.60 14.19
C ILE A 217 25.35 15.58 15.36
N LEU A 218 24.11 15.79 15.80
CA LEU A 218 23.78 16.78 16.82
C LEU A 218 24.19 16.36 18.24
N ASP A 219 24.07 15.09 18.59
CA ASP A 219 24.40 14.57 19.92
C ASP A 219 25.20 13.26 19.85
N GLU A 220 26.39 13.25 20.45
CA GLU A 220 27.24 12.05 20.52
C GLU A 220 26.57 10.90 21.28
N ARG A 221 25.63 11.18 22.19
CA ARG A 221 24.89 10.14 22.92
C ARG A 221 24.10 9.21 22.00
N GLU A 222 23.77 9.68 20.79
CA GLU A 222 23.05 8.91 19.77
C GLU A 222 23.98 8.00 18.95
N ARG A 223 25.26 7.90 19.30
CA ARG A 223 26.24 7.01 18.65
C ARG A 223 25.74 5.56 18.56
N LEU A 224 25.20 5.04 19.66
CA LEU A 224 24.69 3.66 19.69
C LEU A 224 23.40 3.52 18.88
N THR A 225 22.55 4.54 18.85
CA THR A 225 21.35 4.59 18.01
C THR A 225 21.74 4.52 16.53
N ALA A 226 22.62 5.41 16.07
CA ALA A 226 23.08 5.44 14.68
C ALA A 226 23.77 4.14 14.27
N ARG A 227 24.66 3.61 15.13
CA ARG A 227 25.34 2.34 14.88
C ARG A 227 24.37 1.16 14.81
N GLY A 228 23.43 1.08 15.75
CA GLY A 228 22.41 0.03 15.77
C GLY A 228 21.55 0.07 14.52
N PHE A 229 20.97 1.23 14.21
CA PHE A 229 20.13 1.43 13.03
C PHE A 229 20.87 1.08 11.73
N GLY A 230 22.06 1.63 11.52
CA GLY A 230 22.86 1.37 10.33
C GLY A 230 23.20 -0.11 10.16
N THR A 231 23.58 -0.77 11.25
CA THR A 231 23.89 -2.22 11.24
C THR A 231 22.65 -3.05 10.89
N GLY A 232 21.51 -2.77 11.53
CA GLY A 232 20.26 -3.50 11.28
C GLY A 232 19.78 -3.35 9.83
N PHE A 233 19.87 -2.13 9.30
CA PHE A 233 19.49 -1.82 7.93
C PHE A 233 20.36 -2.54 6.89
N ALA A 234 21.68 -2.51 7.06
CA ALA A 234 22.60 -3.17 6.13
C ALA A 234 22.55 -4.70 6.23
N VAL A 235 22.47 -5.25 7.44
CA VAL A 235 22.39 -6.71 7.65
C VAL A 235 21.11 -7.27 7.06
N VAL A 236 19.96 -6.63 7.29
CA VAL A 236 18.71 -7.14 6.72
C VAL A 236 18.69 -7.02 5.20
N ALA A 237 19.25 -5.95 4.63
CA ALA A 237 19.35 -5.80 3.18
C ALA A 237 20.18 -6.93 2.56
N LEU A 238 21.27 -7.35 3.21
CA LEU A 238 22.07 -8.51 2.79
C LEU A 238 21.26 -9.81 2.89
N VAL A 239 20.57 -10.03 4.01
CA VAL A 239 19.74 -11.22 4.21
C VAL A 239 18.64 -11.31 3.14
N VAL A 240 17.96 -10.20 2.87
CA VAL A 240 16.92 -10.14 1.84
C VAL A 240 17.50 -10.40 0.45
N LEU A 241 18.64 -9.82 0.09
CA LEU A 241 19.27 -10.07 -1.21
C LEU A 241 19.47 -11.58 -1.42
N VAL A 242 20.08 -12.24 -0.44
CA VAL A 242 20.34 -13.69 -0.50
C VAL A 242 19.04 -14.50 -0.48
N ALA A 243 18.07 -14.07 0.32
CA ALA A 243 16.83 -14.81 0.51
C ALA A 243 15.82 -14.62 -0.62
N THR A 244 15.85 -13.53 -1.38
CA THR A 244 14.76 -13.19 -2.32
C THR A 244 15.23 -12.92 -3.75
N VAL A 245 16.53 -12.66 -3.97
CA VAL A 245 17.09 -12.41 -5.30
C VAL A 245 17.95 -13.59 -5.72
N PRO A 246 17.69 -14.23 -6.88
CA PRO A 246 18.49 -15.36 -7.33
C PRO A 246 19.95 -14.93 -7.58
N PRO A 247 20.95 -15.79 -7.32
CA PRO A 247 22.37 -15.44 -7.49
C PRO A 247 22.72 -14.93 -8.89
N SER A 248 22.05 -15.43 -9.93
CA SER A 248 22.24 -14.97 -11.32
C SER A 248 21.82 -13.51 -11.54
N ALA A 249 21.01 -12.93 -10.66
CA ALA A 249 20.50 -11.56 -10.74
C ALA A 249 21.19 -10.58 -9.78
N TRP A 250 22.20 -11.00 -9.02
CA TRP A 250 22.89 -10.12 -8.06
C TRP A 250 23.64 -8.94 -8.70
N GLY A 251 23.95 -9.01 -10.00
CA GLY A 251 24.51 -7.90 -10.78
C GLY A 251 23.46 -7.05 -11.50
N VAL A 252 22.17 -7.37 -11.37
CA VAL A 252 21.08 -6.71 -12.11
C VAL A 252 20.39 -5.68 -11.22
N ALA A 253 20.18 -4.48 -11.76
CA ALA A 253 19.46 -3.40 -11.09
C ALA A 253 18.02 -3.32 -11.63
N GLN A 254 17.06 -3.50 -10.73
CA GLN A 254 15.63 -3.25 -10.95
C GLN A 254 15.23 -2.08 -10.05
N CYS A 255 14.63 -1.04 -10.62
CA CYS A 255 14.36 0.20 -9.87
C CYS A 255 13.04 0.15 -9.09
N ASP A 256 12.14 -0.75 -9.47
CA ASP A 256 10.79 -0.96 -8.90
C ASP A 256 10.70 -2.19 -7.97
N ALA A 257 11.76 -2.99 -7.85
CA ALA A 257 11.84 -4.19 -7.01
C ALA A 257 13.16 -4.23 -6.25
N PHE A 258 13.23 -4.95 -5.13
CA PHE A 258 14.49 -5.10 -4.40
C PHE A 258 15.54 -5.84 -5.25
N SER A 259 16.66 -5.18 -5.51
CA SER A 259 17.71 -5.66 -6.41
C SER A 259 19.09 -5.21 -5.94
N ALA A 260 20.11 -5.38 -6.79
CA ALA A 260 21.46 -4.89 -6.54
C ALA A 260 21.49 -3.40 -6.16
N PHE A 261 20.65 -2.58 -6.78
CA PHE A 261 20.58 -1.14 -6.51
C PHE A 261 20.21 -0.84 -5.05
N GLN A 262 19.04 -1.32 -4.61
CA GLN A 262 18.52 -1.09 -3.26
C GLN A 262 19.47 -1.68 -2.21
N PHE A 263 20.00 -2.88 -2.46
CA PHE A 263 20.97 -3.52 -1.60
C PHE A 263 22.24 -2.66 -1.44
N VAL A 264 22.87 -2.22 -2.54
CA VAL A 264 24.12 -1.45 -2.50
C VAL A 264 23.91 -0.13 -1.76
N ILE A 265 22.82 0.60 -2.05
CA ILE A 265 22.50 1.85 -1.35
C ILE A 265 22.26 1.59 0.14
N ALA A 266 21.50 0.55 0.48
CA ALA A 266 21.22 0.20 1.87
C ALA A 266 22.47 -0.24 2.63
N ALA A 267 23.32 -1.08 2.03
CA ALA A 267 24.54 -1.58 2.62
C ALA A 267 25.56 -0.47 2.83
N LEU A 268 25.82 0.38 1.82
CA LEU A 268 26.75 1.50 1.94
C LEU A 268 26.27 2.53 2.97
N SER A 269 24.98 2.88 2.93
CA SER A 269 24.41 3.84 3.89
C SER A 269 24.43 3.28 5.31
N GLY A 270 23.99 2.03 5.49
CA GLY A 270 23.88 1.39 6.80
C GLY A 270 25.22 1.05 7.43
N PHE A 271 26.10 0.32 6.72
CA PHE A 271 27.44 0.04 7.22
C PHE A 271 28.29 1.30 7.33
N GLY A 272 28.16 2.26 6.42
CA GLY A 272 28.83 3.55 6.51
C GLY A 272 28.44 4.33 7.76
N LEU A 273 27.14 4.43 8.05
CA LEU A 273 26.65 5.07 9.29
C LEU A 273 27.19 4.35 10.53
N ALA A 274 27.14 3.01 10.53
CA ALA A 274 27.61 2.20 11.66
C ALA A 274 29.12 2.30 11.89
N ALA A 275 29.90 2.29 10.80
CA ALA A 275 31.35 2.42 10.83
C ALA A 275 31.74 3.81 11.37
N ILE A 276 31.16 4.88 10.82
CA ILE A 276 31.47 6.25 11.26
C ILE A 276 31.07 6.46 12.72
N ALA A 277 29.91 5.97 13.15
CA ALA A 277 29.54 6.01 14.57
C ALA A 277 30.51 5.21 15.47
N GLY A 278 31.17 4.18 14.92
CA GLY A 278 32.20 3.39 15.60
C GLY A 278 33.59 4.06 15.69
N LEU A 279 33.90 5.06 14.87
CA LEU A 279 35.24 5.66 14.82
C LEU A 279 35.59 6.46 16.08
N SER A 280 36.87 6.41 16.46
CA SER A 280 37.49 7.37 17.38
C SER A 280 37.69 8.71 16.66
N GLY A 281 37.42 9.84 17.33
CA GLY A 281 37.55 11.19 16.73
C GLY A 281 36.23 11.87 16.35
N GLN A 282 35.10 11.20 16.54
CA GLN A 282 33.76 11.74 16.30
C GLN A 282 33.20 12.55 17.49
N SER A 283 34.07 13.24 18.23
CA SER A 283 33.71 13.96 19.46
C SER A 283 32.98 15.27 19.21
N THR A 284 33.15 15.89 18.03
CA THR A 284 32.53 17.20 17.72
C THR A 284 31.40 17.07 16.69
N VAL A 285 30.44 17.99 16.75
CA VAL A 285 29.37 18.10 15.74
C VAL A 285 29.98 18.31 14.34
N LYS A 286 31.06 19.09 14.23
CA LYS A 286 31.73 19.36 12.94
C LYS A 286 32.32 18.10 12.32
N THR A 287 33.05 17.28 13.09
CA THR A 287 33.66 16.04 12.58
C THR A 287 32.60 15.02 12.17
N ARG A 288 31.51 14.90 12.94
CA ARG A 288 30.37 14.06 12.59
C ARG A 288 29.66 14.55 11.33
N LEU A 289 29.42 15.85 11.20
CA LEU A 289 28.81 16.45 10.01
C LEU A 289 29.66 16.19 8.76
N VAL A 290 30.97 16.49 8.80
CA VAL A 290 31.88 16.26 7.66
C VAL A 290 31.88 14.78 7.25
N SER A 291 31.95 13.86 8.22
CA SER A 291 31.96 12.42 7.92
C SER A 291 30.64 11.94 7.33
N MET A 292 29.50 12.41 7.85
CA MET A 292 28.18 12.07 7.33
C MET A 292 27.94 12.69 5.94
N SER A 293 28.41 13.91 5.70
CA SER A 293 28.37 14.54 4.37
C SER A 293 29.24 13.78 3.37
N ALA A 294 30.43 13.33 3.77
CA ALA A 294 31.29 12.50 2.93
C ALA A 294 30.62 11.16 2.58
N LEU A 295 29.96 10.51 3.55
CA LEU A 295 29.18 9.30 3.30
C LEU A 295 28.04 9.55 2.31
N PHE A 296 27.27 10.62 2.51
CA PHE A 296 26.19 10.99 1.60
C PHE A 296 26.69 11.19 0.17
N LEU A 297 27.78 11.95 0.00
CA LEU A 297 28.38 12.20 -1.32
C LEU A 297 28.90 10.90 -1.95
N ALA A 298 29.51 10.00 -1.17
CA ALA A 298 29.96 8.70 -1.66
C ALA A 298 28.79 7.82 -2.13
N VAL A 299 27.72 7.72 -1.35
CA VAL A 299 26.51 6.95 -1.72
C VAL A 299 25.83 7.54 -2.95
N ALA A 300 25.71 8.88 -3.00
CA ALA A 300 25.14 9.58 -4.16
C ALA A 300 25.99 9.35 -5.42
N ALA A 301 27.32 9.43 -5.31
CA ALA A 301 28.22 9.12 -6.41
C ALA A 301 28.06 7.67 -6.89
N VAL A 302 27.92 6.71 -5.98
CA VAL A 302 27.64 5.31 -6.36
C VAL A 302 26.31 5.19 -7.10
N ALA A 303 25.25 5.81 -6.60
CA ALA A 303 23.95 5.80 -7.27
C ALA A 303 24.02 6.39 -8.70
N ILE A 304 24.68 7.55 -8.85
CA ILE A 304 24.79 8.25 -10.13
C ILE A 304 25.66 7.49 -11.13
N VAL A 305 26.78 6.92 -10.68
CA VAL A 305 27.76 6.28 -11.58
C VAL A 305 27.33 4.87 -11.95
N PHE A 306 26.82 4.08 -11.00
CA PHE A 306 26.53 2.65 -11.22
C PHE A 306 25.05 2.35 -11.47
N PHE A 307 24.14 3.24 -11.06
CA PHE A 307 22.70 3.03 -11.20
C PHE A 307 21.95 4.26 -11.76
N PRO A 308 22.47 4.96 -12.80
CA PRO A 308 21.83 6.17 -13.33
C PRO A 308 20.38 5.95 -13.79
N GLN A 309 20.06 4.74 -14.25
CA GLN A 309 18.72 4.35 -14.68
C GLN A 309 17.67 4.39 -13.55
N CYS A 310 18.09 4.25 -12.29
CA CYS A 310 17.18 4.29 -11.13
C CYS A 310 17.03 5.69 -10.53
N LEU A 311 17.59 6.73 -11.17
CA LEU A 311 17.37 8.12 -10.80
C LEU A 311 16.13 8.73 -11.48
N ALA A 312 15.64 8.09 -12.54
CA ALA A 312 14.38 8.46 -13.18
C ALA A 312 13.18 7.86 -12.43
N SER A 313 11.98 8.34 -12.76
CA SER A 313 10.73 7.71 -12.29
C SER A 313 10.71 6.21 -12.65
N PRO A 314 10.21 5.32 -11.78
CA PRO A 314 9.98 3.91 -12.12
C PRO A 314 9.10 3.73 -13.36
N TYR A 315 8.28 4.74 -13.69
CA TYR A 315 7.42 4.77 -14.87
C TYR A 315 8.03 5.50 -16.07
N ALA A 316 9.30 5.90 -16.02
CA ALA A 316 9.95 6.69 -17.08
C ALA A 316 9.97 5.95 -18.43
N GLY A 317 10.08 4.62 -18.41
CA GLY A 317 10.03 3.77 -19.60
C GLY A 317 8.62 3.35 -20.04
N LEU A 318 7.57 3.76 -19.33
CA LEU A 318 6.19 3.42 -19.69
C LEU A 318 5.74 4.19 -20.93
N ASP A 319 5.10 3.48 -21.88
CA ASP A 319 4.52 4.07 -23.08
C ASP A 319 3.47 5.15 -22.75
N GLU A 320 3.46 6.23 -23.53
CA GLU A 320 2.60 7.39 -23.27
C GLU A 320 1.11 7.06 -23.38
N ARG A 321 0.73 6.07 -24.20
CA ARG A 321 -0.66 5.59 -24.27
C ARG A 321 -1.08 4.92 -22.99
N LEU A 322 -0.19 4.12 -22.39
CA LEU A 322 -0.45 3.49 -21.08
C LEU A 322 -0.48 4.52 -19.96
N ARG A 323 0.29 5.60 -20.05
CA ARG A 323 0.15 6.71 -19.11
C ARG A 323 -1.23 7.36 -19.22
N THR A 324 -1.62 7.68 -20.44
CA THR A 324 -2.86 8.42 -20.74
C THR A 324 -4.11 7.63 -20.40
N TYR A 325 -4.21 6.39 -20.86
CA TYR A 325 -5.45 5.60 -20.80
C TYR A 325 -5.51 4.59 -19.65
N TRP A 326 -4.46 4.50 -18.84
CA TRP A 326 -4.42 3.59 -17.69
C TRP A 326 -3.82 4.23 -16.44
N LEU A 327 -2.53 4.61 -16.44
CA LEU A 327 -1.85 5.07 -15.21
C LEU A 327 -2.49 6.33 -14.62
N ASN A 328 -2.91 7.27 -15.47
CA ASN A 328 -3.59 8.50 -15.06
C ASN A 328 -5.01 8.27 -14.52
N ASP A 329 -5.56 7.07 -14.63
CA ASP A 329 -6.83 6.68 -14.02
C ASP A 329 -6.63 5.80 -12.77
N VAL A 330 -5.39 5.39 -12.47
CA VAL A 330 -5.06 4.70 -11.22
C VAL A 330 -5.14 5.70 -10.07
N VAL A 331 -6.22 5.60 -9.29
CA VAL A 331 -6.54 6.52 -8.17
C VAL A 331 -5.38 6.68 -7.18
N GLU A 332 -4.65 5.60 -6.90
CA GLU A 332 -3.55 5.62 -5.93
C GLU A 332 -2.34 6.45 -6.37
N ALA A 333 -2.11 6.53 -7.69
CA ALA A 333 -0.99 7.25 -8.29
C ALA A 333 -1.30 8.74 -8.52
N GLN A 334 -2.55 9.17 -8.26
CA GLN A 334 -3.00 10.52 -8.52
C GLN A 334 -2.33 11.56 -7.60
N PRO A 335 -1.99 12.75 -8.12
CA PRO A 335 -1.58 13.88 -7.29
C PRO A 335 -2.77 14.47 -6.53
N PHE A 336 -2.47 15.15 -5.44
CA PHE A 336 -3.50 15.76 -4.57
C PHE A 336 -4.47 16.65 -5.33
N LEU A 337 -4.00 17.45 -6.30
CA LEU A 337 -4.89 18.35 -7.06
C LEU A 337 -5.94 17.58 -7.87
N SER A 338 -5.56 16.46 -8.48
CA SER A 338 -6.51 15.60 -9.21
C SER A 338 -7.59 15.06 -8.27
N VAL A 339 -7.17 14.53 -7.11
CA VAL A 339 -8.11 14.00 -6.11
C VAL A 339 -8.96 15.09 -5.44
N ALA A 340 -8.41 16.28 -5.22
CA ALA A 340 -9.17 17.39 -4.66
C ALA A 340 -10.30 17.87 -5.58
N VAL A 341 -10.09 17.80 -6.90
CA VAL A 341 -11.07 18.20 -7.92
C VAL A 341 -12.07 17.08 -8.21
N ASN A 342 -11.57 15.87 -8.46
CA ASN A 342 -12.37 14.76 -8.96
C ASN A 342 -12.99 13.91 -7.85
N GLU A 343 -12.35 13.85 -6.68
CA GLU A 343 -12.67 12.92 -5.59
C GLU A 343 -12.68 13.61 -4.21
N PRO A 344 -13.52 14.63 -3.99
CA PRO A 344 -13.49 15.48 -2.79
C PRO A 344 -13.72 14.70 -1.48
N LYS A 345 -14.52 13.62 -1.53
CA LYS A 345 -14.72 12.70 -0.39
C LYS A 345 -13.41 11.99 -0.01
N LEU A 346 -12.68 11.48 -0.99
CA LEU A 346 -11.39 10.83 -0.78
C LEU A 346 -10.36 11.84 -0.28
N MET A 347 -10.32 13.04 -0.88
CA MET A 347 -9.45 14.13 -0.42
C MET A 347 -9.69 14.44 1.06
N ALA A 348 -10.94 14.65 1.45
CA ALA A 348 -11.27 14.97 2.84
C ALA A 348 -10.86 13.84 3.79
N ALA A 349 -11.15 12.59 3.43
CA ALA A 349 -10.83 11.41 4.23
C ALA A 349 -9.32 11.18 4.39
N ARG A 350 -8.51 11.52 3.38
CA ARG A 350 -7.09 11.19 3.31
C ARG A 350 -6.15 12.32 3.75
N TYR A 351 -6.55 13.58 3.64
CA TYR A 351 -5.64 14.72 3.83
C TYR A 351 -5.97 15.61 5.03
N VAL A 352 -7.24 15.76 5.42
CA VAL A 352 -7.61 16.73 6.47
C VAL A 352 -7.08 16.32 7.84
N THR A 353 -7.25 15.05 8.23
CA THR A 353 -6.77 14.55 9.53
C THR A 353 -5.25 14.64 9.67
N PRO A 354 -4.42 14.20 8.70
CA PRO A 354 -2.98 14.43 8.72
C PRO A 354 -2.59 15.91 8.75
N PHE A 355 -3.31 16.77 8.02
CA PHE A 355 -3.04 18.21 8.04
C PHE A 355 -3.27 18.82 9.44
N ILE A 356 -4.36 18.44 10.12
CA ILE A 356 -4.62 18.86 11.51
C ILE A 356 -3.49 18.37 12.43
N ALA A 357 -3.06 17.11 12.28
CA ALA A 357 -1.94 16.56 13.04
C ALA A 357 -0.64 17.37 12.85
N LEU A 358 -0.33 17.78 11.61
CA LEU A 358 0.81 18.65 11.31
C LEU A 358 0.70 20.03 11.97
N LEU A 359 -0.48 20.65 11.93
CA LEU A 359 -0.71 21.93 12.62
C LEU A 359 -0.50 21.82 14.14
N LEU A 360 -0.96 20.73 14.75
CA LEU A 360 -0.79 20.47 16.17
C LEU A 360 0.68 20.26 16.56
N ILE A 361 1.45 19.57 15.72
CA ILE A 361 2.90 19.45 15.91
C ILE A 361 3.55 20.82 15.74
N GLY A 362 3.26 21.55 14.66
CA GLY A 362 3.84 22.87 14.40
C GLY A 362 3.60 23.87 15.54
N PHE A 363 2.39 23.89 16.10
CA PHE A 363 2.05 24.71 17.24
C PHE A 363 2.84 24.33 18.51
N GLN A 364 3.05 23.03 18.75
CA GLN A 364 3.87 22.58 19.87
C GLN A 364 5.34 22.98 19.71
N LEU A 365 5.88 22.83 18.50
CA LEU A 365 7.25 23.22 18.14
C LEU A 365 7.49 24.73 18.27
N HIS A 366 6.46 25.54 18.00
CA HIS A 366 6.56 26.99 18.15
C HIS A 366 6.58 27.43 19.62
N ARG A 367 5.90 26.70 20.51
CA ARG A 367 5.79 27.06 21.94
C ARG A 367 6.97 26.59 22.79
N ARG A 368 7.65 25.53 22.39
CA ARG A 368 8.77 24.95 23.14
C ARG A 368 9.68 24.16 22.22
N ARG A 369 10.91 23.90 22.68
CA ARG A 369 11.80 23.00 21.94
C ARG A 369 11.19 21.59 21.81
N PRO A 370 11.30 20.95 20.63
CA PRO A 370 10.86 19.57 20.45
C PRO A 370 11.61 18.62 21.37
N ARG A 371 10.90 17.61 21.87
CA ARG A 371 11.56 16.40 22.35
C ARG A 371 12.07 15.59 21.16
N ARG A 372 13.06 14.74 21.41
CA ARG A 372 13.66 13.84 20.42
C ARG A 372 12.59 13.04 19.67
N GLU A 373 11.67 12.42 20.39
CA GLU A 373 10.63 11.55 19.85
C GLU A 373 9.66 12.34 18.97
N GLU A 374 9.32 13.57 19.38
CA GLU A 374 8.45 14.47 18.63
C GLU A 374 9.10 14.92 17.32
N ALA A 375 10.41 15.18 17.32
CA ALA A 375 11.15 15.53 16.11
C ALA A 375 11.17 14.37 15.11
N ILE A 376 11.37 13.13 15.56
CA ILE A 376 11.35 11.95 14.70
C ILE A 376 9.95 11.73 14.10
N ALA A 377 8.89 11.79 14.93
CA ALA A 377 7.51 11.68 14.46
C ALA A 377 7.13 12.78 13.47
N ALA A 378 7.52 14.03 13.77
CA ALA A 378 7.25 15.18 12.91
C ALA A 378 7.91 15.00 11.54
N ALA A 379 9.20 14.62 11.51
CA ALA A 379 9.91 14.39 10.26
C ALA A 379 9.21 13.32 9.40
N LEU A 380 8.82 12.19 10.01
CA LEU A 380 8.16 11.12 9.26
C LEU A 380 6.75 11.50 8.80
N LEU A 381 5.96 12.17 9.63
CA LEU A 381 4.62 12.64 9.26
C LEU A 381 4.67 13.70 8.15
N ILE A 382 5.64 14.62 8.21
CA ILE A 382 5.85 15.62 7.15
C ILE A 382 6.18 14.92 5.83
N ILE A 383 7.12 13.96 5.83
CA ILE A 383 7.48 13.23 4.62
C ILE A 383 6.29 12.42 4.10
N ALA A 384 5.55 11.71 4.96
CA ALA A 384 4.33 11.01 4.57
C ALA A 384 3.27 11.92 3.94
N PHE A 385 3.10 13.12 4.49
CA PHE A 385 2.17 14.10 3.93
C PHE A 385 2.68 14.71 2.61
N VAL A 386 3.95 15.04 2.50
CA VAL A 386 4.53 15.59 1.26
C VAL A 386 4.46 14.55 0.13
N ILE A 387 4.77 13.29 0.41
CA ILE A 387 4.59 12.20 -0.56
C ILE A 387 3.11 12.02 -0.90
N SER A 388 2.20 12.15 0.07
CA SER A 388 0.77 12.08 -0.21
C SER A 388 0.28 13.20 -1.14
N LEU A 389 0.91 14.38 -1.13
CA LEU A 389 0.59 15.44 -2.09
C LEU A 389 0.97 15.07 -3.53
N TRP A 390 2.04 14.29 -3.70
CA TRP A 390 2.48 13.80 -5.00
C TRP A 390 1.69 12.57 -5.46
N GLN A 391 1.43 11.61 -4.58
CA GLN A 391 0.65 10.41 -4.85
C GLN A 391 -0.23 10.04 -3.65
N VAL A 392 -1.53 9.87 -3.88
CA VAL A 392 -2.52 9.57 -2.84
C VAL A 392 -2.17 8.34 -2.00
N ARG A 393 -1.46 7.35 -2.56
CA ARG A 393 -0.93 6.20 -1.82
C ARG A 393 -0.16 6.60 -0.54
N GLY A 394 0.60 7.69 -0.59
CA GLY A 394 1.32 8.21 0.58
C GLY A 394 0.42 8.61 1.75
N SER A 395 -0.86 8.91 1.48
CA SER A 395 -1.82 9.31 2.50
C SER A 395 -2.06 8.23 3.54
N THR A 396 -2.00 6.95 3.15
CA THR A 396 -2.19 5.79 4.03
C THR A 396 -1.22 5.82 5.22
N PHE A 397 0.05 6.19 4.97
CA PHE A 397 1.06 6.37 6.00
C PHE A 397 0.80 7.62 6.84
N SER A 398 0.47 8.74 6.20
CA SER A 398 0.24 10.00 6.91
C SER A 398 -0.96 9.92 7.87
N VAL A 399 -2.03 9.21 7.50
CA VAL A 399 -3.21 8.95 8.34
C VAL A 399 -2.83 8.08 9.53
N ALA A 400 -2.02 7.03 9.34
CA ALA A 400 -1.55 6.19 10.44
C ALA A 400 -0.66 6.98 11.43
N PHE A 401 0.26 7.82 10.95
CA PHE A 401 1.16 8.58 11.80
C PHE A 401 0.51 9.81 12.46
N ALA A 402 -0.57 10.34 11.88
CA ALA A 402 -1.38 11.41 12.46
C ALA A 402 -1.95 11.03 13.84
N VAL A 403 -2.12 9.74 14.12
CA VAL A 403 -2.63 9.23 15.40
C VAL A 403 -1.81 9.75 16.59
N LEU A 404 -0.48 9.83 16.48
CA LEU A 404 0.42 10.21 17.58
C LEU A 404 0.12 11.62 18.14
N PRO A 405 0.18 12.70 17.33
CA PRO A 405 -0.14 14.05 17.81
C PRO A 405 -1.63 14.21 18.16
N LEU A 406 -2.54 13.57 17.43
CA LEU A 406 -3.98 13.67 17.69
C LEU A 406 -4.37 13.02 19.02
N SER A 407 -3.85 11.83 19.31
CA SER A 407 -4.08 11.16 20.59
C SER A 407 -3.56 11.97 21.77
N THR A 408 -2.41 12.63 21.58
CA THR A 408 -1.80 13.50 22.60
C THR A 408 -2.63 14.76 22.83
N TRP A 409 -3.18 15.34 21.76
CA TRP A 409 -4.07 16.50 21.86
C TRP A 409 -5.35 16.19 22.61
N ILE A 410 -6.01 15.07 22.26
CA ILE A 410 -7.22 14.60 22.95
C ILE A 410 -6.92 14.32 24.43
N ALA A 411 -5.83 13.62 24.74
CA ALA A 411 -5.44 13.35 26.12
C ALA A 411 -5.20 14.65 26.92
N GLY A 412 -4.51 15.63 26.31
CA GLY A 412 -4.26 16.93 26.93
C GLY A 412 -5.55 17.70 27.25
N ILE A 413 -6.50 17.76 26.32
CA ILE A 413 -7.81 18.40 26.55
C ILE A 413 -8.59 17.67 27.64
N ARG A 414 -8.59 16.32 27.63
CA ARG A 414 -9.28 15.52 28.66
C ARG A 414 -8.75 15.81 30.05
N LEU A 415 -7.43 15.86 30.22
CA LEU A 415 -6.81 16.19 31.51
C LEU A 415 -7.22 17.59 32.00
N GLN A 416 -7.28 18.58 31.11
CA GLN A 416 -7.72 19.94 31.46
C GLN A 416 -9.21 20.00 31.82
N ALA A 417 -10.06 19.26 31.10
CA ALA A 417 -11.50 19.24 31.32
C ALA A 417 -11.88 18.51 32.61
N SER A 418 -11.18 17.42 32.97
CA SER A 418 -11.38 16.71 34.24
C SER A 418 -11.08 17.59 35.46
N ALA A 419 -10.18 18.58 35.33
CA ALA A 419 -9.86 19.51 36.40
C ALA A 419 -10.92 20.62 36.61
N ALA A 420 -11.78 20.88 35.63
CA ALA A 420 -12.68 22.05 35.63
C ALA A 420 -14.16 21.74 35.31
N GLN A 421 -14.55 20.44 35.31
CA GLN A 421 -15.88 19.87 34.99
C GLN A 421 -16.91 20.88 34.47
N SER A 422 -16.79 21.24 33.19
CA SER A 422 -17.66 22.23 32.55
C SER A 422 -18.13 21.75 31.18
N TRP A 423 -19.31 22.20 30.75
CA TRP A 423 -19.86 21.90 29.42
C TRP A 423 -18.92 22.34 28.28
N ARG A 424 -18.15 23.42 28.49
CA ARG A 424 -17.11 23.90 27.57
C ARG A 424 -15.96 22.89 27.44
N GLY A 425 -15.63 22.18 28.52
CA GLY A 425 -14.68 21.07 28.48
C GLY A 425 -15.19 19.90 27.65
N SER A 426 -16.44 19.47 27.88
CA SER A 426 -17.06 18.37 27.14
C SER A 426 -17.19 18.64 25.64
N THR A 427 -17.60 19.86 25.26
CA THR A 427 -17.70 20.28 23.85
C THR A 427 -16.33 20.33 23.17
N ARG A 428 -15.28 20.80 23.86
CA ARG A 428 -13.90 20.76 23.33
C ARG A 428 -13.39 19.34 23.13
N ILE A 429 -13.68 18.42 24.05
CA ILE A 429 -13.32 17.00 23.89
C ILE A 429 -14.03 16.40 22.68
N ALA A 430 -15.34 16.61 22.55
CA ALA A 430 -16.13 16.12 21.43
C ALA A 430 -15.61 16.67 20.09
N ALA A 431 -15.32 17.98 20.02
CA ALA A 431 -14.74 18.61 18.84
C ALA A 431 -13.35 18.03 18.51
N ALA A 432 -12.50 17.79 19.50
CA ALA A 432 -11.19 17.19 19.28
C ALA A 432 -11.29 15.76 18.73
N TRP A 433 -12.24 14.95 19.23
CA TRP A 433 -12.52 13.62 18.68
C TRP A 433 -12.99 13.68 17.22
N LEU A 434 -13.99 14.51 16.93
CA LEU A 434 -14.53 14.66 15.58
C LEU A 434 -13.46 15.14 14.60
N ALA A 435 -12.64 16.12 14.98
CA ALA A 435 -11.55 16.61 14.14
C ALA A 435 -10.45 15.57 13.88
N SER A 436 -10.26 14.63 14.83
CA SER A 436 -9.20 13.62 14.76
C SER A 436 -9.59 12.35 14.01
N LEU A 437 -10.88 12.13 13.73
CA LEU A 437 -11.37 10.97 13.00
C LEU A 437 -11.42 11.28 11.50
N ASN A 438 -10.68 10.50 10.70
CA ASN A 438 -10.65 10.65 9.24
C ASN A 438 -12.03 10.46 8.58
N VAL A 439 -12.84 9.54 9.09
CA VAL A 439 -14.21 9.31 8.60
C VAL A 439 -15.13 10.53 8.80
N THR A 440 -14.88 11.36 9.81
CA THR A 440 -15.68 12.57 10.04
C THR A 440 -15.58 13.52 8.84
N TRP A 441 -14.39 13.67 8.27
CA TRP A 441 -14.16 14.54 7.13
C TRP A 441 -14.76 13.99 5.83
N ALA A 442 -14.78 12.66 5.65
CA ALA A 442 -15.52 12.03 4.56
C ALA A 442 -17.02 12.35 4.65
N GLY A 443 -17.62 12.23 5.84
CA GLY A 443 -19.03 12.56 6.07
C GLY A 443 -19.34 14.05 5.86
N VAL A 444 -18.45 14.94 6.28
CA VAL A 444 -18.56 16.39 6.05
C VAL A 444 -18.52 16.71 4.55
N ALA A 445 -17.63 16.07 3.78
CA ALA A 445 -17.55 16.27 2.34
C ALA A 445 -18.84 15.86 1.63
N VAL A 446 -19.40 14.69 2.00
CA VAL A 446 -20.69 14.22 1.47
C VAL A 446 -21.82 15.20 1.81
N ALA A 447 -21.89 15.68 3.05
CA ALA A 447 -22.89 16.66 3.48
C ALA A 447 -22.73 18.02 2.78
N ALA A 448 -21.50 18.46 2.51
CA ALA A 448 -21.24 19.70 1.79
C ALA A 448 -21.66 19.58 0.31
N GLN A 449 -21.40 18.43 -0.31
CA GLN A 449 -21.77 18.17 -1.71
C GLN A 449 -23.30 18.12 -1.89
N SER A 450 -24.02 17.49 -0.95
CA SER A 450 -25.49 17.43 -1.00
C SER A 450 -26.17 18.79 -0.79
N VAL A 451 -25.51 19.73 -0.08
CA VAL A 451 -25.99 21.12 0.08
C VAL A 451 -25.62 22.00 -1.10
N ALA A 452 -24.44 21.79 -1.72
CA ALA A 452 -23.97 22.57 -2.86
C ALA A 452 -24.67 22.19 -4.18
N GLN A 453 -25.08 20.93 -4.35
CA GLN A 453 -25.80 20.46 -5.53
C GLN A 453 -27.32 20.54 -5.35
N LYS A 454 -27.90 21.73 -5.59
CA LYS A 454 -29.26 21.78 -6.16
C LYS A 454 -29.13 21.33 -7.62
N ALA A 455 -29.63 20.12 -7.91
CA ALA A 455 -29.42 19.36 -9.15
C ALA A 455 -29.46 20.19 -10.46
N PRO A 456 -28.66 19.78 -11.45
CA PRO A 456 -29.25 19.07 -12.58
C PRO A 456 -28.80 17.60 -12.65
N ALA A 457 -29.72 16.75 -13.09
CA ALA A 457 -29.48 15.37 -13.47
C ALA A 457 -28.50 15.30 -14.65
N GLY A 458 -27.22 15.11 -14.35
CA GLY A 458 -26.18 14.69 -15.27
C GLY A 458 -25.43 13.56 -14.59
N ILE A 459 -25.57 12.36 -15.15
CA ILE A 459 -24.97 11.07 -14.78
C ILE A 459 -23.72 11.23 -13.87
N ASN A 460 -23.94 11.26 -12.57
CA ASN A 460 -22.96 10.77 -11.62
C ASN A 460 -23.44 9.37 -11.32
N SER A 461 -22.85 8.39 -11.99
CA SER A 461 -23.02 6.98 -11.63
C SER A 461 -22.77 6.87 -10.13
N ASP A 462 -23.80 6.51 -9.38
CA ASP A 462 -23.65 6.02 -8.02
C ASP A 462 -22.55 4.95 -8.05
N ALA A 463 -21.41 5.23 -7.40
CA ALA A 463 -20.37 4.24 -7.19
C ALA A 463 -20.91 3.01 -6.41
N ASP A 464 -22.06 3.17 -5.74
CA ASP A 464 -22.79 2.10 -5.05
C ASP A 464 -23.61 1.18 -5.99
N HIS A 465 -23.72 1.51 -7.29
CA HIS A 465 -24.49 0.72 -8.28
C HIS A 465 -23.75 0.40 -9.59
N ALA A 466 -22.47 0.72 -9.71
CA ALA A 466 -21.66 0.17 -10.80
C ALA A 466 -21.62 -1.37 -10.66
N LEU A 467 -22.02 -2.09 -11.71
CA LEU A 467 -21.82 -3.55 -11.78
C LEU A 467 -20.31 -3.83 -11.78
N THR A 468 -19.74 -4.10 -10.61
CA THR A 468 -18.36 -4.54 -10.49
C THR A 468 -18.29 -6.00 -10.90
N CYS A 469 -17.61 -6.30 -12.01
CA CYS A 469 -17.34 -7.67 -12.44
C CYS A 469 -16.14 -8.24 -11.67
N SER A 470 -16.32 -8.36 -10.37
CA SER A 470 -15.26 -8.68 -9.41
C SER A 470 -15.55 -9.93 -8.58
N LYS A 471 -16.79 -10.43 -8.64
CA LYS A 471 -17.18 -11.59 -7.85
C LYS A 471 -16.74 -12.85 -8.56
N ALA A 472 -16.31 -13.84 -7.80
CA ALA A 472 -15.95 -15.16 -8.33
C ALA A 472 -17.07 -15.76 -9.22
N GLY A 473 -18.34 -15.53 -8.84
CA GLY A 473 -19.50 -16.00 -9.60
C GLY A 473 -19.66 -15.35 -10.98
N ASP A 474 -19.14 -14.14 -11.19
CA ASP A 474 -19.24 -13.44 -12.48
C ASP A 474 -18.36 -14.11 -13.55
N PHE A 475 -17.32 -14.83 -13.13
CA PHE A 475 -16.38 -15.52 -14.00
C PHE A 475 -16.70 -17.02 -14.17
N GLY A 476 -17.79 -17.52 -13.57
CA GLY A 476 -18.13 -18.95 -13.60
C GLY A 476 -18.36 -19.49 -15.03
N ASP A 477 -19.05 -18.73 -15.88
CA ASP A 477 -19.27 -19.13 -17.27
C ASP A 477 -17.97 -19.07 -18.08
N LEU A 478 -17.14 -18.04 -17.85
CA LEU A 478 -15.83 -17.95 -18.48
C LEU A 478 -14.99 -19.17 -18.09
N ALA A 479 -14.94 -19.53 -16.81
CA ALA A 479 -14.19 -20.68 -16.30
C ALA A 479 -14.66 -22.03 -16.87
N ALA A 480 -15.91 -22.13 -17.34
CA ALA A 480 -16.45 -23.35 -17.94
C ALA A 480 -16.00 -23.56 -19.40
N LEU A 481 -15.46 -22.52 -20.05
CA LEU A 481 -14.96 -22.61 -21.42
C LEU A 481 -13.54 -23.22 -21.47
N PRO A 482 -13.14 -23.84 -22.59
CA PRO A 482 -11.78 -24.35 -22.76
C PRO A 482 -10.73 -23.25 -22.58
N ALA A 483 -9.69 -23.54 -21.80
CA ALA A 483 -8.63 -22.58 -21.49
C ALA A 483 -7.98 -22.02 -22.77
N THR A 484 -7.83 -20.70 -22.80
CA THR A 484 -7.25 -19.93 -23.92
C THR A 484 -6.83 -18.54 -23.41
N THR A 485 -6.26 -17.70 -24.28
CA THR A 485 -5.99 -16.29 -24.00
C THR A 485 -7.26 -15.47 -24.13
N VAL A 486 -7.55 -14.68 -23.08
CA VAL A 486 -8.69 -13.78 -23.00
C VAL A 486 -8.21 -12.34 -23.21
N LEU A 487 -8.79 -11.65 -24.18
CA LEU A 487 -8.73 -10.21 -24.31
C LEU A 487 -9.83 -9.59 -23.45
N ALA A 488 -9.44 -8.83 -22.44
CA ALA A 488 -10.32 -8.11 -21.54
C ALA A 488 -9.64 -6.80 -21.11
N SER A 489 -10.37 -5.90 -20.46
CA SER A 489 -9.78 -4.70 -19.88
C SER A 489 -8.75 -5.06 -18.82
N SER A 490 -7.76 -4.19 -18.61
CA SER A 490 -6.67 -4.46 -17.67
C SER A 490 -7.23 -4.72 -16.26
N ASN A 491 -8.27 -3.99 -15.85
CA ASN A 491 -8.99 -4.16 -14.60
C ASN A 491 -9.60 -5.56 -14.35
N LEU A 492 -9.81 -6.38 -15.39
CA LEU A 492 -10.33 -7.74 -15.25
C LEU A 492 -9.23 -8.81 -15.23
N GLY A 493 -7.99 -8.44 -15.54
CA GLY A 493 -6.89 -9.39 -15.75
C GLY A 493 -6.62 -10.30 -14.55
N SER A 494 -6.53 -9.73 -13.35
CA SER A 494 -6.25 -10.52 -12.13
C SER A 494 -7.41 -11.44 -11.77
N ALA A 495 -8.66 -11.00 -11.95
CA ALA A 495 -9.84 -11.82 -11.70
C ALA A 495 -9.93 -13.01 -12.67
N ILE A 496 -9.63 -12.81 -13.97
CA ILE A 496 -9.57 -13.88 -14.97
C ILE A 496 -8.57 -14.96 -14.55
N VAL A 497 -7.35 -14.57 -14.17
CA VAL A 497 -6.31 -15.55 -13.78
C VAL A 497 -6.64 -16.22 -12.45
N MET A 498 -7.26 -15.50 -11.51
CA MET A 498 -7.63 -16.02 -10.18
C MET A 498 -8.78 -17.03 -10.23
N PHE A 499 -9.81 -16.77 -11.04
CA PHE A 499 -11.07 -17.53 -10.99
C PHE A 499 -11.25 -18.53 -12.12
N THR A 500 -10.39 -18.52 -13.13
CA THR A 500 -10.53 -19.38 -14.32
C THR A 500 -9.23 -20.13 -14.63
N GLY A 501 -9.26 -21.03 -15.62
CA GLY A 501 -8.06 -21.65 -16.20
C GLY A 501 -7.42 -20.84 -17.33
N HIS A 502 -7.95 -19.67 -17.68
CA HIS A 502 -7.50 -18.88 -18.83
C HIS A 502 -6.20 -18.11 -18.57
N ARG A 503 -5.65 -17.56 -19.66
CA ARG A 503 -4.64 -16.49 -19.61
C ARG A 503 -5.34 -15.15 -19.80
N ALA A 504 -4.86 -14.10 -19.13
CA ALA A 504 -5.31 -12.73 -19.37
C ALA A 504 -4.28 -11.97 -20.19
N LEU A 505 -4.68 -11.36 -21.32
CA LEU A 505 -3.76 -10.59 -22.15
C LEU A 505 -3.33 -9.27 -21.47
N ALA A 506 -4.26 -8.57 -20.83
CA ALA A 506 -4.03 -7.31 -20.13
C ALA A 506 -4.22 -7.44 -18.62
N SER A 507 -3.59 -6.54 -17.87
CA SER A 507 -3.66 -6.46 -16.41
C SER A 507 -3.11 -5.14 -15.88
N PRO A 508 -3.49 -4.67 -14.68
CA PRO A 508 -3.16 -3.33 -14.23
C PRO A 508 -1.76 -3.28 -13.58
N TYR A 509 -0.75 -3.80 -14.30
CA TYR A 509 0.64 -3.83 -13.85
C TYR A 509 1.55 -3.16 -14.87
N HIS A 510 2.41 -2.26 -14.40
CA HIS A 510 3.34 -1.52 -15.25
C HIS A 510 4.39 -2.39 -15.92
N ARG A 511 4.51 -3.67 -15.52
CA ARG A 511 5.35 -4.67 -16.16
C ARG A 511 4.65 -5.42 -17.30
N ASN A 512 3.32 -5.37 -17.41
CA ASN A 512 2.57 -5.93 -18.54
C ASN A 512 2.43 -4.92 -19.70
N VAL A 513 3.52 -4.28 -20.09
CA VAL A 513 3.51 -3.21 -21.11
C VAL A 513 2.95 -3.71 -22.44
N GLY A 514 3.47 -4.83 -22.95
CA GLY A 514 3.08 -5.37 -24.25
C GLY A 514 1.62 -5.83 -24.29
N GLY A 515 1.15 -6.52 -23.25
CA GLY A 515 -0.22 -7.00 -23.17
C GLY A 515 -1.24 -5.86 -23.08
N ASN A 516 -0.94 -4.83 -22.28
CA ASN A 516 -1.80 -3.66 -22.15
C ASN A 516 -1.84 -2.82 -23.43
N LEU A 517 -0.70 -2.67 -24.14
CA LEU A 517 -0.69 -2.01 -25.44
C LEU A 517 -1.49 -2.78 -26.49
N ALA A 518 -1.37 -4.11 -26.53
CA ALA A 518 -2.17 -4.94 -27.42
C ALA A 518 -3.68 -4.81 -27.11
N MET A 519 -4.05 -4.75 -25.83
CA MET A 519 -5.44 -4.49 -25.45
C MET A 519 -5.91 -3.10 -25.90
N LEU A 520 -5.12 -2.04 -25.72
CA LEU A 520 -5.49 -0.71 -26.23
C LEU A 520 -5.64 -0.71 -27.76
N ASP A 521 -4.72 -1.37 -28.49
CA ASP A 521 -4.81 -1.51 -29.95
C ASP A 521 -6.10 -2.21 -30.38
N ALA A 522 -6.52 -3.24 -29.65
CA ALA A 522 -7.74 -3.97 -29.96
C ALA A 522 -9.00 -3.20 -29.57
N PHE A 523 -9.09 -2.69 -28.34
CA PHE A 523 -10.30 -2.08 -27.81
C PHE A 523 -10.59 -0.69 -28.36
N MET A 524 -9.55 0.11 -28.64
CA MET A 524 -9.71 1.42 -29.25
C MET A 524 -9.66 1.38 -30.79
N GLY A 525 -9.14 0.29 -31.37
CA GLY A 525 -9.03 0.10 -32.81
C GLY A 525 -10.35 -0.30 -33.48
N THR A 526 -10.38 -0.19 -34.81
CA THR A 526 -11.48 -0.72 -35.62
C THR A 526 -11.59 -2.25 -35.48
N PRO A 527 -12.74 -2.87 -35.80
CA PRO A 527 -12.90 -4.32 -35.75
C PRO A 527 -11.82 -5.10 -36.49
N ASP A 528 -11.34 -4.60 -37.64
CA ASP A 528 -10.28 -5.24 -38.42
C ASP A 528 -8.91 -5.11 -37.73
N ALA A 529 -8.61 -3.94 -37.16
CA ALA A 529 -7.38 -3.75 -36.38
C ALA A 529 -7.39 -4.64 -35.13
N ALA A 530 -8.53 -4.75 -34.46
CA ALA A 530 -8.70 -5.62 -33.30
C ALA A 530 -8.57 -7.10 -33.67
N ARG A 531 -9.11 -7.52 -34.82
CA ARG A 531 -8.92 -8.87 -35.35
C ARG A 531 -7.45 -9.21 -35.57
N ALA A 532 -6.67 -8.26 -36.12
CA ALA A 532 -5.24 -8.46 -36.31
C ALA A 532 -4.48 -8.66 -34.97
N VAL A 533 -4.90 -7.97 -33.90
CA VAL A 533 -4.37 -8.21 -32.54
C VAL A 533 -4.79 -9.60 -32.04
N VAL A 534 -6.06 -9.96 -32.18
CA VAL A 534 -6.61 -11.26 -31.76
C VAL A 534 -5.86 -12.42 -32.40
N GLU A 535 -5.58 -12.34 -33.70
CA GLU A 535 -4.83 -13.35 -34.45
C GLU A 535 -3.35 -13.39 -33.99
N ARG A 536 -2.71 -12.23 -33.85
CA ARG A 536 -1.29 -12.15 -33.43
C ARG A 536 -1.06 -12.67 -32.02
N GLU A 537 -1.93 -12.33 -31.08
CA GLU A 537 -1.81 -12.69 -29.67
C GLU A 537 -2.54 -13.99 -29.30
N HIS A 538 -3.06 -14.72 -30.31
CA HIS A 538 -3.75 -16.00 -30.15
C HIS A 538 -4.91 -15.93 -29.13
N VAL A 539 -5.71 -14.87 -29.22
CA VAL A 539 -6.88 -14.66 -28.37
C VAL A 539 -8.01 -15.58 -28.84
N GLY A 540 -8.53 -16.41 -27.93
CA GLY A 540 -9.68 -17.27 -28.23
C GLY A 540 -11.00 -16.70 -27.71
N LEU A 541 -10.94 -15.79 -26.73
CA LEU A 541 -12.12 -15.19 -26.10
C LEU A 541 -11.91 -13.69 -25.89
N VAL A 542 -12.97 -12.92 -26.10
CA VAL A 542 -13.05 -11.51 -25.70
C VAL A 542 -14.07 -11.39 -24.57
N ALA A 543 -13.70 -10.74 -23.47
CA ALA A 543 -14.60 -10.51 -22.33
C ALA A 543 -14.81 -9.00 -22.10
N ILE A 544 -16.06 -8.61 -21.88
CA ILE A 544 -16.50 -7.23 -21.63
C ILE A 544 -17.36 -7.20 -20.38
N CYS A 545 -17.07 -6.27 -19.48
CA CYS A 545 -17.83 -5.96 -18.28
C CYS A 545 -18.53 -4.60 -18.42
N ARG A 546 -19.86 -4.61 -18.51
CA ARG A 546 -20.66 -3.39 -18.73
C ARG A 546 -20.52 -2.30 -17.66
N GLY A 547 -20.14 -2.67 -16.44
CA GLY A 547 -19.94 -1.72 -15.34
C GLY A 547 -18.47 -1.38 -15.07
N ASN A 548 -17.54 -1.83 -15.92
CA ASN A 548 -16.12 -1.55 -15.73
C ASN A 548 -15.77 -0.13 -16.19
N SER A 549 -15.13 0.64 -15.31
CA SER A 549 -14.80 2.04 -15.57
C SER A 549 -13.77 2.24 -16.69
N GLU A 550 -12.79 1.34 -16.83
CA GLU A 550 -11.79 1.40 -17.90
C GLU A 550 -12.44 1.12 -19.25
N GLU A 551 -13.30 0.11 -19.37
CA GLU A 551 -14.01 -0.17 -20.63
C GLU A 551 -14.91 0.99 -21.05
N LEU A 552 -15.62 1.60 -20.10
CA LEU A 552 -16.45 2.77 -20.35
C LEU A 552 -15.61 3.98 -20.78
N SER A 553 -14.45 4.20 -20.14
CA SER A 553 -13.51 5.27 -20.50
C SER A 553 -12.96 5.07 -21.92
N LEU A 554 -12.46 3.86 -22.23
CA LEU A 554 -11.94 3.52 -23.55
C LEU A 554 -13.01 3.65 -24.65
N ALA A 555 -14.26 3.29 -24.35
CA ALA A 555 -15.36 3.45 -25.28
C ALA A 555 -15.73 4.91 -25.54
N ALA A 556 -15.61 5.78 -24.53
CA ALA A 556 -15.82 7.22 -24.69
C ALA A 556 -14.70 7.87 -25.53
N GLU A 557 -13.44 7.46 -25.29
CA GLU A 557 -12.26 7.94 -26.03
C GLU A 557 -12.21 7.45 -27.48
N ALA A 558 -12.69 6.22 -27.74
CA ALA A 558 -12.76 5.63 -29.08
C ALA A 558 -14.18 5.13 -29.41
N PRO A 559 -15.13 6.01 -29.77
CA PRO A 559 -16.53 5.61 -30.02
C PRO A 559 -16.74 4.63 -31.18
N ALA A 560 -15.79 4.56 -32.12
CA ALA A 560 -15.79 3.60 -33.22
C ALA A 560 -14.97 2.32 -32.93
N GLY A 561 -14.34 2.25 -31.75
CA GLY A 561 -13.48 1.16 -31.31
C GLY A 561 -14.26 -0.11 -30.96
N LEU A 562 -13.57 -1.25 -30.91
CA LEU A 562 -14.18 -2.54 -30.57
C LEU A 562 -14.90 -2.50 -29.21
N ALA A 563 -14.32 -1.89 -28.17
CA ALA A 563 -14.94 -1.84 -26.84
C ALA A 563 -16.30 -1.11 -26.87
N ALA A 564 -16.36 0.06 -27.52
CA ALA A 564 -17.61 0.83 -27.68
C ALA A 564 -18.68 0.02 -28.41
N ARG A 565 -18.30 -0.63 -29.51
CA ARG A 565 -19.21 -1.48 -30.29
C ARG A 565 -19.75 -2.65 -29.48
N LEU A 566 -18.90 -3.38 -28.76
CA LEU A 566 -19.33 -4.51 -27.93
C LEU A 566 -20.23 -4.08 -26.76
N LEU A 567 -19.96 -2.92 -26.13
CA LEU A 567 -20.81 -2.36 -25.09
C LEU A 567 -22.21 -2.01 -25.62
N HIS A 568 -22.30 -1.48 -26.86
CA HIS A 568 -23.56 -1.21 -27.56
C HIS A 568 -24.25 -2.46 -28.12
N GLY A 569 -23.58 -3.61 -28.14
CA GLY A 569 -24.11 -4.86 -28.70
C GLY A 569 -23.87 -5.03 -30.21
N ASP A 570 -23.05 -4.17 -30.80
CA ASP A 570 -22.64 -4.25 -32.21
C ASP A 570 -21.47 -5.23 -32.35
N VAL A 571 -21.78 -6.51 -32.52
CA VAL A 571 -20.77 -7.59 -32.57
C VAL A 571 -20.21 -7.74 -34.00
N PRO A 572 -18.88 -7.66 -34.21
CA PRO A 572 -18.25 -8.02 -35.48
C PRO A 572 -18.53 -9.47 -35.90
N ASP A 573 -18.48 -9.75 -37.21
CA ASP A 573 -18.80 -11.06 -37.80
C ASP A 573 -17.86 -12.21 -37.39
N TRP A 574 -16.63 -11.88 -37.00
CA TRP A 574 -15.63 -12.81 -36.47
C TRP A 574 -15.75 -13.07 -34.96
N LEU A 575 -16.69 -12.41 -34.26
CA LEU A 575 -17.02 -12.70 -32.87
C LEU A 575 -18.42 -13.31 -32.76
N GLU A 576 -18.56 -14.25 -31.83
CA GLU A 576 -19.83 -14.86 -31.49
C GLU A 576 -20.09 -14.75 -29.99
N LEU A 577 -21.15 -14.03 -29.61
CA LEU A 577 -21.57 -13.94 -28.20
C LEU A 577 -21.92 -15.33 -27.68
N ASP A 578 -21.32 -15.74 -26.56
CA ASP A 578 -21.81 -16.91 -25.84
C ASP A 578 -23.16 -16.58 -25.22
N GLY A 579 -24.22 -17.22 -25.75
CA GLY A 579 -25.60 -16.99 -25.32
C GLY A 579 -25.83 -17.18 -23.82
N GLN A 580 -25.02 -17.99 -23.13
CA GLN A 580 -25.11 -18.17 -21.68
C GLN A 580 -24.75 -16.89 -20.89
N THR A 581 -23.94 -16.02 -21.50
CA THR A 581 -23.46 -14.78 -20.89
C THR A 581 -24.25 -13.53 -21.30
N ALA A 582 -25.23 -13.65 -22.19
CA ALA A 582 -25.88 -12.52 -22.87
C ALA A 582 -26.58 -11.49 -21.95
N GLY A 583 -26.89 -11.86 -20.70
CA GLY A 583 -27.46 -10.98 -19.66
C GLY A 583 -26.64 -10.90 -18.37
N LYS A 584 -25.41 -11.44 -18.35
CA LYS A 584 -24.56 -11.47 -17.17
C LYS A 584 -23.63 -10.24 -17.09
N PRO A 585 -23.04 -9.94 -15.91
CA PRO A 585 -22.12 -8.82 -15.75
C PRO A 585 -20.94 -8.89 -16.72
N VAL A 586 -20.33 -10.09 -16.84
CA VAL A 586 -19.29 -10.40 -17.82
C VAL A 586 -19.92 -11.07 -19.03
N LYS A 587 -19.80 -10.43 -20.18
CA LYS A 587 -20.16 -11.00 -21.49
C LYS A 587 -18.94 -11.60 -22.14
N VAL A 588 -19.08 -12.79 -22.68
CA VAL A 588 -17.99 -13.51 -23.33
C VAL A 588 -18.31 -13.72 -24.80
N TYR A 589 -17.35 -13.38 -25.66
CA TYR A 589 -17.43 -13.54 -27.10
C TYR A 589 -16.35 -14.54 -27.54
N LYS A 590 -16.73 -15.56 -28.30
CA LYS A 590 -15.84 -16.53 -28.91
C LYS A 590 -15.30 -15.98 -30.22
N VAL A 591 -14.00 -16.12 -30.43
CA VAL A 591 -13.35 -15.82 -31.71
C VAL A 591 -13.61 -16.99 -32.66
N ARG A 592 -14.05 -16.69 -33.89
CA ARG A 592 -14.41 -17.67 -34.92
C ARG A 592 -13.23 -18.20 -35.71
#